data_AF-A0A5J4R7I3-F1
#
_entry.id   AF-A0A5J4R7I3-F1
#
_cell.length_a   1.000
_cell.length_b   1.000
_cell.length_c   1.000
_cell.angle_alpha   90.00
_cell.angle_beta   90.00
_cell.angle_gamma   90.00
#
_symmetry.space_group_name_H-M   'P 1'
#
loop_
_entity.id
_entity.type
_entity.pdbx_description
1 polymer ?
#
loop_
_entity_poly.entity_id
_entity_poly.type
_entity_poly.pdbx_seq_one_letter_code
_entity_poly.pdbx_strand_id
1 'polypeptide(L)'
;MIFGKNATFNTNEDFRSQFNADWANRLLVLVDELLLNKMEDTEKIKNLSTAGDYKIEAKGKDRREIEFFAKFVLCSNNEKNPIIIPREEVRFWVRKVNPVEKDNIYLREQMAKEIPYFLYFLISRKLSTRNESRMWFTPLQLETPALQKIKKYNTNKIEIEIASYCRDVMERLGQDKMVGCPTDFFGVIRDAGLRTDISQIRNILKDNWGLCSDKNSDYTFYRIEINGDISPVKRKGRYLEITKDIVDRILL
;
A
#
# COMPACT_ATOMS: atom_id res chain seq x y z
N MET A 1 -22.40 -14.95 -12.67
CA MET A 1 -22.53 -15.33 -14.10
C MET A 1 -21.15 -15.32 -14.75
N ILE A 2 -20.97 -16.00 -15.88
CA ILE A 2 -19.69 -16.54 -16.42
C ILE A 2 -19.07 -17.63 -15.53
N PHE A 3 -18.57 -17.28 -14.33
CA PHE A 3 -17.84 -18.24 -13.49
C PHE A 3 -18.72 -19.18 -12.65
N GLY A 4 -20.03 -18.91 -12.54
CA GLY A 4 -20.96 -19.77 -11.80
C GLY A 4 -20.46 -20.10 -10.38
N LYS A 5 -20.38 -21.41 -10.06
CA LYS A 5 -19.87 -21.92 -8.77
C LYS A 5 -18.34 -21.82 -8.61
N ASN A 6 -17.62 -21.35 -9.63
CA ASN A 6 -16.18 -21.09 -9.56
C ASN A 6 -15.86 -19.67 -9.07
N ALA A 7 -16.89 -18.87 -8.76
CA ALA A 7 -16.76 -17.58 -8.10
C ALA A 7 -17.48 -17.60 -6.74
N THR A 8 -16.99 -16.82 -5.79
CA THR A 8 -17.60 -16.63 -4.47
C THR A 8 -17.51 -15.18 -4.02
N PHE A 9 -18.45 -14.76 -3.17
CA PHE A 9 -18.42 -13.49 -2.48
C PHE A 9 -18.09 -13.75 -1.02
N ASN A 10 -17.07 -13.05 -0.53
CA ASN A 10 -16.54 -13.18 0.81
C ASN A 10 -16.70 -11.86 1.55
N THR A 11 -16.97 -11.95 2.84
CA THR A 11 -16.86 -10.83 3.77
C THR A 11 -15.42 -10.66 4.25
N ASN A 12 -15.13 -9.54 4.92
CA ASN A 12 -13.84 -9.35 5.61
C ASN A 12 -13.58 -10.44 6.67
N GLU A 13 -14.62 -11.02 7.27
CA GLU A 13 -14.51 -12.08 8.28
C GLU A 13 -14.16 -13.42 7.64
N ASP A 14 -14.80 -13.77 6.53
CA ASP A 14 -14.48 -15.00 5.77
C ASP A 14 -13.02 -15.01 5.30
N PHE A 15 -12.49 -13.83 4.94
CA PHE A 15 -11.09 -13.69 4.58
C PHE A 15 -10.14 -13.87 5.78
N ARG A 16 -10.52 -13.42 6.98
CA ARG A 16 -9.70 -13.54 8.20
C ARG A 16 -9.85 -14.90 8.90
N SER A 17 -10.92 -15.63 8.60
CA SER A 17 -11.18 -16.96 9.11
C SER A 17 -10.04 -17.94 8.80
N GLN A 18 -9.80 -18.86 9.72
CA GLN A 18 -8.97 -20.04 9.49
C GLN A 18 -9.67 -21.08 8.60
N PHE A 19 -11.01 -21.12 8.64
CA PHE A 19 -11.81 -21.96 7.78
C PHE A 19 -12.02 -21.24 6.45
N ASN A 20 -11.52 -21.85 5.37
CA ASN A 20 -11.42 -21.24 4.05
C ASN A 20 -12.01 -22.13 2.95
N ALA A 21 -12.67 -23.24 3.33
CA ALA A 21 -13.12 -24.24 2.37
C ALA A 21 -14.23 -23.79 1.44
N ASP A 22 -14.92 -22.72 1.79
CA ASP A 22 -15.94 -22.04 1.01
C ASP A 22 -15.36 -21.34 -0.22
N TRP A 23 -14.12 -20.81 -0.11
CA TRP A 23 -13.48 -20.00 -1.13
C TRP A 23 -12.17 -20.54 -1.71
N ALA A 24 -11.44 -21.40 -0.98
CA ALA A 24 -10.11 -21.85 -1.36
C ALA A 24 -10.06 -22.67 -2.67
N ASN A 25 -11.17 -23.29 -3.08
CA ASN A 25 -11.28 -24.05 -4.32
C ASN A 25 -11.94 -23.28 -5.48
N ARG A 26 -12.07 -21.95 -5.35
CA ARG A 26 -12.70 -21.09 -6.36
C ARG A 26 -11.63 -20.47 -7.26
N LEU A 27 -12.03 -20.13 -8.48
CA LEU A 27 -11.18 -19.38 -9.42
C LEU A 27 -11.22 -17.88 -9.13
N LEU A 28 -12.35 -17.37 -8.63
CA LEU A 28 -12.55 -15.96 -8.35
C LEU A 28 -13.11 -15.76 -6.93
N VAL A 29 -12.39 -15.01 -6.12
CA VAL A 29 -12.82 -14.62 -4.76
C VAL A 29 -13.07 -13.13 -4.79
N LEU A 30 -14.33 -12.74 -4.66
CA LEU A 30 -14.75 -11.35 -4.61
C LEU A 30 -14.94 -10.94 -3.15
N VAL A 31 -14.30 -9.87 -2.72
CA VAL A 31 -14.52 -9.29 -1.37
C VAL A 31 -15.21 -7.95 -1.55
N ASP A 32 -16.43 -7.85 -1.04
CA ASP A 32 -17.18 -6.60 -1.05
C ASP A 32 -16.95 -5.80 0.24
N GLU A 33 -17.11 -4.48 0.16
CA GLU A 33 -16.88 -3.56 1.27
C GLU A 33 -15.54 -3.79 2.01
N LEU A 34 -14.46 -3.94 1.24
CA LEU A 34 -13.13 -4.23 1.77
C LEU A 34 -12.71 -3.19 2.80
N LEU A 35 -12.33 -3.69 3.98
CA LEU A 35 -11.72 -2.90 5.05
C LEU A 35 -10.63 -3.73 5.75
N LEU A 36 -9.50 -3.87 5.06
CA LEU A 36 -8.33 -4.64 5.52
C LEU A 36 -7.24 -3.70 6.01
N ASN A 37 -7.42 -3.20 7.24
CA ASN A 37 -6.55 -2.21 7.86
C ASN A 37 -5.33 -2.80 8.60
N LYS A 38 -4.99 -4.07 8.36
CA LYS A 38 -3.83 -4.74 8.97
C LYS A 38 -2.84 -5.15 7.89
N MET A 39 -1.55 -4.96 8.16
CA MET A 39 -0.48 -5.38 7.23
C MET A 39 -0.49 -6.90 6.99
N GLU A 40 -0.89 -7.69 8.00
CA GLU A 40 -1.08 -9.14 7.89
C GLU A 40 -2.08 -9.53 6.79
N ASP A 41 -3.15 -8.75 6.62
CA ASP A 41 -4.17 -9.00 5.58
C ASP A 41 -3.53 -8.83 4.19
N THR A 42 -2.70 -7.80 4.02
CA THR A 42 -1.96 -7.54 2.78
C THR A 42 -0.96 -8.64 2.47
N GLU A 43 -0.17 -9.08 3.46
CA GLU A 43 0.77 -10.19 3.30
C GLU A 43 0.05 -11.51 2.96
N LYS A 44 -1.13 -11.75 3.55
CA LYS A 44 -1.97 -12.91 3.19
C LYS A 44 -2.39 -12.86 1.72
N ILE A 45 -2.89 -11.71 1.23
CA ILE A 45 -3.27 -11.54 -0.19
C ILE A 45 -2.06 -11.71 -1.10
N LYS A 46 -0.91 -11.13 -0.73
CA LYS A 46 0.36 -11.26 -1.47
C LYS A 46 0.77 -12.71 -1.63
N ASN A 47 0.70 -13.50 -0.56
CA ASN A 47 1.02 -14.92 -0.60
C ASN A 47 0.04 -15.68 -1.49
N LEU A 48 -1.27 -15.49 -1.26
CA LEU A 48 -2.32 -16.18 -2.03
C LEU A 48 -2.30 -15.82 -3.53
N SER A 49 -1.97 -14.58 -3.89
CA SER A 49 -1.92 -14.15 -5.29
C SER A 49 -0.91 -14.91 -6.16
N THR A 50 0.10 -15.50 -5.51
CA THR A 50 1.18 -16.23 -6.17
C THR A 50 1.24 -17.71 -5.79
N ALA A 51 0.55 -18.15 -4.74
CA ALA A 51 0.57 -19.53 -4.27
C ALA A 51 0.19 -20.52 -5.38
N GLY A 52 0.95 -21.60 -5.49
CA GLY A 52 0.62 -22.75 -6.36
C GLY A 52 -0.27 -23.75 -5.64
N ASP A 53 0.01 -23.97 -4.35
CA ASP A 53 -0.73 -24.87 -3.46
C ASP A 53 -1.21 -24.12 -2.21
N TYR A 54 -2.32 -24.58 -1.63
CA TYR A 54 -2.86 -24.02 -0.41
C TYR A 54 -3.56 -25.08 0.46
N LYS A 55 -3.45 -24.90 1.78
CA LYS A 55 -4.10 -25.78 2.75
C LYS A 55 -5.54 -25.34 2.96
N ILE A 56 -6.46 -26.20 2.57
CA ILE A 56 -7.89 -26.00 2.77
C ILE A 56 -8.29 -26.56 4.15
N GLU A 57 -9.01 -25.74 4.92
CA GLU A 57 -9.50 -26.08 6.25
C GLU A 57 -11.02 -25.91 6.31
N ALA A 58 -11.70 -26.94 6.81
CA ALA A 58 -13.13 -26.92 7.06
C ALA A 58 -13.41 -27.39 8.49
N LYS A 59 -14.46 -26.86 9.10
CA LYS A 59 -14.87 -27.23 10.45
C LYS A 59 -15.18 -28.73 10.51
N GLY A 60 -14.53 -29.45 11.44
CA GLY A 60 -14.74 -30.88 11.64
C GLY A 60 -14.19 -31.77 10.52
N LYS A 61 -13.26 -31.27 9.70
CA LYS A 61 -12.57 -32.05 8.68
C LYS A 61 -11.06 -31.87 8.79
N ASP A 62 -10.33 -32.90 8.38
CA ASP A 62 -8.87 -32.82 8.31
C ASP A 62 -8.39 -31.81 7.27
N ARG A 63 -7.27 -31.18 7.58
CA ARG A 63 -6.60 -30.24 6.67
C ARG A 63 -6.02 -31.03 5.51
N ARG A 64 -6.22 -30.53 4.29
CA ARG A 64 -5.63 -31.11 3.08
C ARG A 64 -5.03 -30.03 2.20
N GLU A 65 -4.08 -30.41 1.36
CA GLU A 65 -3.46 -29.52 0.38
C GLU A 65 -4.19 -29.64 -0.96
N ILE A 66 -4.40 -28.50 -1.62
CA ILE A 66 -5.00 -28.41 -2.95
C ILE A 66 -4.18 -27.44 -3.80
N GLU A 67 -4.22 -27.63 -5.12
CA GLU A 67 -3.75 -26.59 -6.04
C GLU A 67 -4.62 -25.34 -5.90
N PHE A 68 -3.97 -24.18 -5.88
CA PHE A 68 -4.60 -22.90 -5.61
C PHE A 68 -4.58 -22.00 -6.86
N PHE A 69 -5.77 -21.72 -7.39
CA PHE A 69 -5.93 -20.95 -8.62
C PHE A 69 -6.68 -19.63 -8.43
N ALA A 70 -7.06 -19.30 -7.19
CA ALA A 70 -7.94 -18.17 -6.94
C ALA A 70 -7.29 -16.84 -7.33
N LYS A 71 -8.10 -15.97 -7.94
CA LYS A 71 -7.80 -14.56 -8.16
C LYS A 71 -8.74 -13.70 -7.33
N PHE A 72 -8.20 -12.61 -6.79
CA PHE A 72 -8.92 -11.73 -5.88
C PHE A 72 -9.43 -10.50 -6.60
N VAL A 73 -10.71 -10.19 -6.42
CA VAL A 73 -11.32 -8.92 -6.81
C VAL A 73 -11.81 -8.27 -5.53
N LEU A 74 -11.27 -7.10 -5.20
CA LEU A 74 -11.55 -6.42 -3.96
C LEU A 74 -12.29 -5.12 -4.28
N CYS A 75 -13.50 -4.96 -3.72
CA CYS A 75 -14.35 -3.80 -3.92
C CYS A 75 -14.44 -3.02 -2.61
N SER A 76 -14.37 -1.69 -2.68
CA SER A 76 -14.56 -0.83 -1.50
C SER A 76 -15.06 0.54 -1.90
N ASN A 77 -15.92 1.11 -1.06
CA ASN A 77 -16.33 2.51 -1.15
C ASN A 77 -15.31 3.45 -0.47
N ASN A 78 -14.35 2.91 0.29
CA ASN A 78 -13.30 3.71 0.93
C ASN A 78 -12.16 3.98 -0.05
N GLU A 79 -12.15 5.17 -0.66
CA GLU A 79 -11.09 5.56 -1.60
C GLU A 79 -9.71 5.82 -0.97
N LYS A 80 -9.65 6.06 0.36
CA LYS A 80 -8.40 6.48 1.02
C LYS A 80 -7.63 5.30 1.58
N ASN A 81 -8.33 4.39 2.27
CA ASN A 81 -7.68 3.30 3.00
C ASN A 81 -8.54 2.02 3.01
N PRO A 82 -8.83 1.42 1.84
CA PRO A 82 -9.56 0.16 1.79
C PRO A 82 -8.68 -1.01 2.25
N ILE A 83 -7.37 -0.92 1.99
CA ILE A 83 -6.34 -1.88 2.37
C ILE A 83 -5.00 -1.15 2.51
N ILE A 84 -4.11 -1.64 3.39
CA ILE A 84 -2.74 -1.13 3.51
C ILE A 84 -1.90 -1.65 2.34
N ILE A 85 -1.43 -0.77 1.46
CA ILE A 85 -0.54 -1.11 0.35
C ILE A 85 0.80 -0.38 0.55
N PRO A 86 1.89 -1.10 0.88
CA PRO A 86 3.23 -0.52 0.91
C PRO A 86 3.67 0.05 -0.43
N ARG A 87 4.66 0.95 -0.41
CA ARG A 87 5.14 1.63 -1.63
C ARG A 87 5.75 0.67 -2.64
N GLU A 88 6.53 -0.26 -2.13
CA GLU A 88 7.24 -1.32 -2.86
C GLU A 88 6.33 -2.45 -3.35
N GLU A 89 5.06 -2.46 -2.95
CA GLU A 89 4.14 -3.51 -3.36
C GLU A 89 3.68 -3.33 -4.81
N VAL A 90 3.77 -4.39 -5.61
CA VAL A 90 3.57 -4.36 -7.07
C VAL A 90 2.44 -5.27 -7.56
N ARG A 91 1.73 -5.99 -6.67
CA ARG A 91 0.70 -6.98 -7.06
C ARG A 91 -0.72 -6.41 -7.14
N PHE A 92 -0.92 -5.16 -6.71
CA PHE A 92 -2.25 -4.53 -6.71
C PHE A 92 -2.47 -3.71 -7.98
N TRP A 93 -3.66 -3.88 -8.56
CA TRP A 93 -4.18 -3.03 -9.60
C TRP A 93 -5.47 -2.38 -9.12
N VAL A 94 -5.45 -1.07 -8.92
CA VAL A 94 -6.59 -0.35 -8.34
C VAL A 94 -7.25 0.51 -9.42
N ARG A 95 -8.56 0.37 -9.58
CA ARG A 95 -9.36 1.17 -10.51
C ARG A 95 -10.46 1.88 -9.76
N LYS A 96 -10.57 3.19 -9.97
CA LYS A 96 -11.75 3.95 -9.58
C LYS A 96 -12.84 3.71 -10.61
N VAL A 97 -13.98 3.18 -10.17
CA VAL A 97 -15.18 3.01 -10.97
C VAL A 97 -16.12 4.15 -10.61
N ASN A 98 -16.56 4.91 -11.61
CA ASN A 98 -17.50 6.02 -11.37
C ASN A 98 -18.91 5.47 -11.14
N PRO A 99 -19.73 6.16 -10.33
CA PRO A 99 -21.15 5.84 -10.22
C PRO A 99 -21.84 5.90 -11.59
N VAL A 100 -22.87 5.09 -11.76
CA VAL A 100 -23.76 5.19 -12.92
C VAL A 100 -24.61 6.47 -12.80
N GLU A 101 -24.76 7.22 -13.90
CA GLU A 101 -25.51 8.49 -13.90
C GLU A 101 -27.01 8.29 -13.72
N LYS A 102 -27.54 7.18 -14.24
CA LYS A 102 -28.96 6.81 -14.16
C LYS A 102 -29.07 5.36 -13.73
N ASP A 103 -30.00 5.12 -12.82
CA ASP A 103 -30.31 3.76 -12.39
C ASP A 103 -31.03 3.00 -13.51
N ASN A 104 -30.74 1.70 -13.61
CA ASN A 104 -31.31 0.81 -14.61
C ASN A 104 -31.69 -0.51 -13.95
N ILE A 105 -32.98 -0.65 -13.63
CA ILE A 105 -33.54 -1.84 -12.97
C ILE A 105 -33.40 -3.12 -13.82
N TYR A 106 -33.16 -3.00 -15.13
CA TYR A 106 -32.97 -4.12 -16.05
C TYR A 106 -31.49 -4.44 -16.31
N LEU A 107 -30.54 -3.75 -15.65
CA LEU A 107 -29.11 -3.89 -15.91
C LEU A 107 -28.64 -5.35 -15.85
N ARG A 108 -29.08 -6.12 -14.85
CA ARG A 108 -28.70 -7.53 -14.69
C ARG A 108 -29.14 -8.39 -15.88
N GLU A 109 -30.34 -8.18 -16.39
CA GLU A 109 -30.87 -8.93 -17.55
C GLU A 109 -30.14 -8.53 -18.83
N GLN A 110 -29.86 -7.24 -19.02
CA GLN A 110 -29.09 -6.74 -20.15
C GLN A 110 -27.67 -7.31 -20.14
N MET A 111 -26.98 -7.27 -18.99
CA MET A 111 -25.66 -7.90 -18.83
C MET A 111 -25.69 -9.40 -19.10
N ALA A 112 -26.78 -10.10 -18.75
CA ALA A 112 -26.94 -11.52 -19.06
C ALA A 112 -26.98 -11.81 -20.56
N LYS A 113 -27.70 -10.98 -21.32
CA LYS A 113 -27.81 -11.09 -22.78
C LYS A 113 -26.47 -10.82 -23.48
N GLU A 114 -25.60 -10.01 -22.88
CA GLU A 114 -24.27 -9.68 -23.39
C GLU A 114 -23.21 -10.78 -23.17
N ILE A 115 -23.44 -11.74 -22.27
CA ILE A 115 -22.44 -12.76 -21.90
C ILE A 115 -21.87 -13.52 -23.11
N PRO A 116 -22.66 -14.04 -24.05
CA PRO A 116 -22.12 -14.77 -25.20
C PRO A 116 -21.15 -13.91 -26.02
N TYR A 117 -21.49 -12.65 -26.26
CA TYR A 117 -20.66 -11.69 -27.00
C TYR A 117 -19.38 -11.36 -26.22
N PHE A 118 -19.49 -11.15 -24.92
CA PHE A 118 -18.34 -10.87 -24.06
C PHE A 118 -17.38 -12.06 -24.00
N LEU A 119 -17.90 -13.30 -23.90
CA LEU A 119 -17.08 -14.51 -23.95
C LEU A 119 -16.37 -14.67 -25.30
N TYR A 120 -17.09 -14.44 -26.40
CA TYR A 120 -16.49 -14.45 -27.74
C TYR A 120 -15.35 -13.42 -27.83
N PHE A 121 -15.56 -12.21 -27.33
CA PHE A 121 -14.52 -11.18 -27.26
C PHE A 121 -13.33 -11.63 -26.42
N LEU A 122 -13.52 -12.19 -25.22
CA LEU A 122 -12.43 -12.64 -24.37
C LEU A 122 -11.58 -13.74 -25.01
N ILE A 123 -12.20 -14.67 -25.73
CA ILE A 123 -11.53 -15.79 -26.40
C ILE A 123 -10.83 -15.34 -27.69
N SER A 124 -11.44 -14.44 -28.45
CA SER A 124 -10.99 -14.07 -29.80
C SER A 124 -10.10 -12.83 -29.83
N ARG A 125 -10.03 -12.05 -28.75
CA ARG A 125 -9.24 -10.81 -28.72
C ARG A 125 -7.74 -11.09 -28.76
N LYS A 126 -7.02 -10.21 -29.43
CA LYS A 126 -5.57 -10.10 -29.28
C LYS A 126 -5.24 -9.40 -27.97
N LEU A 127 -4.46 -10.04 -27.10
CA LEU A 127 -3.99 -9.41 -25.87
C LEU A 127 -3.06 -8.24 -26.19
N SER A 128 -3.24 -7.12 -25.50
CA SER A 128 -2.41 -5.91 -25.65
C SER A 128 -1.05 -6.04 -24.94
N THR A 129 -0.93 -6.96 -24.00
CA THR A 129 0.29 -7.24 -23.24
C THR A 129 0.77 -8.67 -23.48
N ARG A 130 2.03 -8.91 -23.19
CA ARG A 130 2.63 -10.24 -23.19
C ARG A 130 2.92 -10.65 -21.75
N ASN A 131 3.03 -11.96 -21.52
CA ASN A 131 3.43 -12.48 -20.23
C ASN A 131 4.95 -12.23 -20.04
N GLU A 132 5.30 -11.27 -19.19
CA GLU A 132 6.70 -10.90 -18.93
C GLU A 132 7.20 -11.36 -17.56
N SER A 133 6.31 -11.84 -16.69
CA SER A 133 6.65 -12.25 -15.33
C SER A 133 5.63 -13.22 -14.74
N ARG A 134 5.89 -13.76 -13.55
CA ARG A 134 4.90 -14.56 -12.79
C ARG A 134 3.56 -13.82 -12.59
N MET A 135 3.55 -12.48 -12.61
CA MET A 135 2.37 -11.64 -12.42
C MET A 135 1.75 -11.14 -13.74
N TRP A 136 2.20 -11.65 -14.90
CA TRP A 136 1.87 -11.24 -16.27
C TRP A 136 2.25 -9.79 -16.61
N PHE A 137 1.82 -8.82 -15.81
CA PHE A 137 2.05 -7.39 -15.98
C PHE A 137 3.32 -6.92 -15.26
N THR A 138 3.93 -5.85 -15.78
CA THR A 138 5.02 -5.14 -15.11
C THR A 138 4.46 -4.21 -14.03
N PRO A 139 5.25 -3.87 -12.98
CA PRO A 139 4.80 -2.92 -11.97
C PRO A 139 4.26 -1.61 -12.55
N LEU A 140 4.95 -1.07 -13.56
CA LEU A 140 4.58 0.18 -14.23
C LEU A 140 3.20 0.09 -14.92
N GLN A 141 2.83 -1.07 -15.47
CA GLN A 141 1.50 -1.27 -16.07
C GLN A 141 0.37 -1.29 -15.03
N LEU A 142 0.69 -1.63 -13.78
CA LEU A 142 -0.27 -1.70 -12.69
C LEU A 142 -0.40 -0.37 -11.93
N GLU A 143 0.52 0.57 -12.16
CA GLU A 143 0.45 1.90 -11.56
C GLU A 143 -0.75 2.68 -12.09
N THR A 144 -1.63 3.06 -11.17
CA THR A 144 -2.79 3.90 -11.46
C THR A 144 -2.85 5.07 -10.48
N PRO A 145 -3.50 6.19 -10.84
CA PRO A 145 -3.70 7.30 -9.92
C PRO A 145 -4.40 6.90 -8.61
N ALA A 146 -5.34 5.95 -8.69
CA ALA A 146 -6.04 5.42 -7.52
C ALA A 146 -5.11 4.59 -6.61
N LEU A 147 -4.24 3.76 -7.18
CA LEU A 147 -3.23 3.02 -6.42
C LEU A 147 -2.25 3.97 -5.72
N GLN A 148 -1.75 4.99 -6.43
CA GLN A 148 -0.83 5.98 -5.86
C GLN A 148 -1.47 6.75 -4.69
N LYS A 149 -2.76 7.10 -4.79
CA LYS A 149 -3.51 7.74 -3.70
C LYS A 149 -3.56 6.87 -2.44
N ILE A 150 -3.80 5.56 -2.59
CA ILE A 150 -3.82 4.61 -1.46
C ILE A 150 -2.42 4.46 -0.86
N LYS A 151 -1.39 4.20 -1.68
CA LYS A 151 0.01 4.09 -1.23
C LYS A 151 0.48 5.35 -0.49
N LYS A 152 0.12 6.53 -1.01
CA LYS A 152 0.42 7.82 -0.38
C LYS A 152 -0.27 7.94 0.98
N TYR A 153 -1.54 7.55 1.08
CA TYR A 153 -2.25 7.53 2.36
C TYR A 153 -1.67 6.52 3.36
N ASN A 154 -1.20 5.37 2.89
CA ASN A 154 -0.57 4.33 3.71
C ASN A 154 0.88 4.64 4.09
N THR A 155 1.47 5.71 3.54
CA THR A 155 2.80 6.16 3.95
C THR A 155 2.77 6.62 5.41
N ASN A 156 3.82 6.31 6.15
CA ASN A 156 3.90 6.62 7.57
C ASN A 156 3.81 8.14 7.81
N LYS A 157 2.82 8.60 8.58
CA LYS A 157 2.61 10.02 8.86
C LYS A 157 3.82 10.67 9.55
N ILE A 158 4.51 9.92 10.41
CA ILE A 158 5.73 10.41 11.08
C ILE A 158 6.83 10.62 10.04
N GLU A 159 6.97 9.70 9.10
CA GLU A 159 7.94 9.80 8.02
C GLU A 159 7.65 11.00 7.10
N ILE A 160 6.37 11.23 6.77
CA ILE A 160 5.94 12.42 6.01
C ILE A 160 6.26 13.71 6.77
N GLU A 161 6.03 13.74 8.07
CA GLU A 161 6.29 14.93 8.90
C GLU A 161 7.80 15.22 8.99
N ILE A 162 8.63 14.20 9.20
CA ILE A 162 10.10 14.35 9.17
C ILE A 162 10.54 14.86 7.80
N ALA A 163 10.06 14.27 6.70
CA ALA A 163 10.44 14.70 5.36
C ALA A 163 9.98 16.12 5.05
N SER A 164 8.77 16.50 5.46
CA SER A 164 8.22 17.85 5.27
C SER A 164 9.02 18.90 6.03
N TYR A 165 9.39 18.59 7.28
CA TYR A 165 10.28 19.44 8.06
C TYR A 165 11.65 19.61 7.39
N CYS A 166 12.22 18.51 6.88
CA CYS A 166 13.50 18.56 6.19
C CYS A 166 13.44 19.45 4.94
N ARG A 167 12.36 19.33 4.15
CA ARG A 167 12.14 20.18 2.97
C ARG A 167 12.05 21.65 3.34
N ASP A 168 11.26 22.00 4.37
CA ASP A 168 11.08 23.40 4.80
C ASP A 168 12.40 24.04 5.25
N VAL A 169 13.19 23.30 6.06
CA VAL A 169 14.53 23.75 6.47
C VAL A 169 15.46 23.94 5.26
N MET A 170 15.50 22.98 4.34
CA MET A 170 16.33 23.04 3.13
C MET A 170 15.95 24.23 2.23
N GLU A 171 14.66 24.46 2.01
CA GLU A 171 14.16 25.56 1.18
C GLU A 171 14.50 26.92 1.78
N ARG A 172 14.28 27.12 3.07
CA ARG A 172 14.56 28.40 3.74
C ARG A 172 16.05 28.72 3.83
N LEU A 173 16.91 27.71 3.91
CA LEU A 173 18.36 27.88 3.95
C LEU A 173 19.00 27.87 2.55
N GLY A 174 18.26 27.51 1.50
CA GLY A 174 18.80 27.31 0.16
C GLY A 174 19.85 26.19 0.10
N GLN A 175 19.65 25.12 0.86
CA GLN A 175 20.59 24.00 0.97
C GLN A 175 19.95 22.70 0.48
N ASP A 176 20.71 21.85 -0.22
CA ASP A 176 20.23 20.54 -0.69
C ASP A 176 20.43 19.41 0.34
N LYS A 177 20.90 19.76 1.54
CA LYS A 177 21.11 18.81 2.62
C LYS A 177 20.93 19.44 3.98
N MET A 178 20.57 18.61 4.95
CA MET A 178 20.58 18.97 6.36
C MET A 178 21.08 17.81 7.20
N VAL A 179 21.41 18.09 8.45
CA VAL A 179 21.87 17.09 9.40
C VAL A 179 20.96 17.06 10.62
N GLY A 180 20.74 15.87 11.18
CA GLY A 180 19.96 15.69 12.39
C GLY A 180 20.07 14.28 12.92
N CYS A 181 19.64 14.06 14.16
CA CYS A 181 19.59 12.73 14.75
C CYS A 181 18.18 12.38 15.25
N PRO A 182 17.90 11.12 15.62
CA PRO A 182 16.57 10.71 16.05
C PRO A 182 15.97 11.54 17.20
N THR A 183 16.80 12.05 18.12
CA THR A 183 16.30 12.93 19.21
C THR A 183 15.87 14.30 18.72
N ASP A 184 16.50 14.84 17.67
CA ASP A 184 16.13 16.14 17.10
C ASP A 184 14.76 16.03 16.43
N PHE A 185 14.59 15.01 15.58
CA PHE A 185 13.31 14.74 14.92
C PHE A 185 12.22 14.32 15.91
N PHE A 186 12.56 13.67 17.03
CA PHE A 186 11.59 13.42 18.09
C PHE A 186 10.98 14.71 18.65
N GLY A 187 11.80 15.76 18.81
CA GLY A 187 11.32 17.10 19.16
C GLY A 187 10.35 17.65 18.11
N VAL A 188 10.74 17.58 16.83
CA VAL A 188 9.90 18.04 15.70
C VAL A 188 8.54 17.34 15.69
N ILE A 189 8.51 16.01 15.79
CA ILE A 189 7.27 15.24 15.74
C ILE A 189 6.35 15.54 16.93
N ARG A 190 6.94 15.74 18.11
CA ARG A 190 6.18 16.14 19.30
C ARG A 190 5.60 17.54 19.14
N ASP A 191 6.38 18.47 18.60
CA ASP A 191 5.94 19.85 18.35
C ASP A 191 4.81 19.89 17.29
N ALA A 192 4.82 18.96 16.33
CA ALA A 192 3.71 18.72 15.38
C ALA A 192 2.48 18.01 15.98
N GLY A 193 2.50 17.63 17.26
CA GLY A 193 1.39 16.99 17.96
C GLY A 193 1.18 15.50 17.61
N LEU A 194 2.14 14.87 16.93
CA LEU A 194 2.07 13.45 16.58
C LEU A 194 2.68 12.58 17.69
N ARG A 195 2.04 11.44 17.97
CA ARG A 195 2.55 10.45 18.94
C ARG A 195 3.49 9.48 18.25
N THR A 196 4.72 9.38 18.76
CA THR A 196 5.77 8.47 18.30
C THR A 196 6.68 8.12 19.47
N ASP A 197 7.52 7.11 19.31
CA ASP A 197 8.70 6.89 20.14
C ASP A 197 10.00 7.10 19.34
N ILE A 198 11.13 7.18 20.07
CA ILE A 198 12.44 7.44 19.45
C ILE A 198 12.95 6.25 18.62
N SER A 199 12.53 5.03 18.94
CA SER A 199 12.91 3.82 18.20
C SER A 199 12.21 3.79 16.85
N GLN A 200 10.95 4.21 16.78
CA GLN A 200 10.22 4.36 15.52
C GLN A 200 10.91 5.35 14.59
N ILE A 201 11.30 6.53 15.08
CA ILE A 201 12.06 7.51 14.28
C ILE A 201 13.40 6.94 13.82
N ARG A 202 14.11 6.23 14.71
CA ARG A 202 15.39 5.59 14.36
C ARG A 202 15.20 4.57 13.23
N ASN A 203 14.16 3.74 13.28
CA ASN A 203 13.87 2.75 12.25
C ASN A 203 13.48 3.42 10.92
N ILE A 204 12.71 4.51 10.94
CA ILE A 204 12.40 5.28 9.73
C ILE A 204 13.70 5.78 9.08
N LEU A 205 14.55 6.47 9.84
CA LEU A 205 15.77 7.06 9.30
C LEU A 205 16.79 6.00 8.85
N LYS A 206 16.89 4.87 9.56
CA LYS A 206 17.86 3.82 9.25
C LYS A 206 17.36 2.84 8.19
N ASP A 207 16.20 2.24 8.42
CA ASP A 207 15.70 1.10 7.64
C ASP A 207 14.91 1.58 6.42
N ASN A 208 14.08 2.63 6.56
CA ASN A 208 13.32 3.16 5.42
C ASN A 208 14.18 4.08 4.54
N TRP A 209 14.96 5.00 5.14
CA TRP A 209 15.73 6.00 4.39
C TRP A 209 17.16 5.52 4.06
N GLY A 210 17.60 4.41 4.66
CA GLY A 210 18.93 3.84 4.43
C GLY A 210 20.07 4.68 5.01
N LEU A 211 19.79 5.57 5.97
CA LEU A 211 20.80 6.47 6.52
C LEU A 211 21.61 5.81 7.63
N CYS A 212 22.93 5.99 7.57
CA CYS A 212 23.86 5.54 8.58
C CYS A 212 24.76 6.70 9.04
N SER A 213 25.21 6.65 10.29
CA SER A 213 26.17 7.60 10.85
C SER A 213 27.40 6.85 11.32
N ASP A 214 28.56 7.18 10.75
CA ASP A 214 29.82 6.48 11.05
C ASP A 214 30.66 7.19 12.12
N LYS A 215 30.36 8.47 12.43
CA LYS A 215 31.20 9.30 13.33
C LYS A 215 30.36 10.17 14.26
N ASN A 216 30.80 10.23 15.53
CA ASN A 216 30.28 11.16 16.52
C ASN A 216 31.03 12.49 16.39
N SER A 217 30.32 13.57 16.08
CA SER A 217 30.91 14.88 15.81
C SER A 217 29.93 16.00 16.20
N ASP A 218 30.43 17.23 16.24
CA ASP A 218 29.59 18.42 16.35
C ASP A 218 28.81 18.63 15.05
N TYR A 219 27.57 19.09 15.16
CA TYR A 219 26.67 19.40 14.05
C TYR A 219 25.70 20.53 14.41
N THR A 220 25.13 21.15 13.39
CA THR A 220 24.12 22.20 13.54
C THR A 220 22.79 21.67 13.05
N PHE A 221 21.85 21.48 13.98
CA PHE A 221 20.45 21.22 13.64
C PHE A 221 19.71 22.56 13.53
N TYR A 222 18.84 22.71 12.55
CA TYR A 222 18.06 23.93 12.39
C TYR A 222 16.65 23.71 12.91
N ARG A 223 16.26 24.49 13.92
CA ARG A 223 14.92 24.43 14.52
C ARG A 223 14.03 25.51 13.92
N ILE A 224 12.81 25.14 13.53
CA ILE A 224 11.75 26.10 13.21
C ILE A 224 11.03 26.43 14.53
N GLU A 225 11.09 27.70 14.94
CA GLU A 225 10.44 28.20 16.15
C GLU A 225 8.95 28.48 15.91
N ILE A 226 8.18 28.71 16.98
CA ILE A 226 6.71 28.96 16.89
C ILE A 226 6.39 30.20 16.04
N ASN A 227 7.26 31.21 16.06
CA ASN A 227 7.11 32.42 15.25
C ASN A 227 7.46 32.20 13.77
N GLY A 228 7.89 30.99 13.39
CA GLY A 228 8.29 30.65 12.04
C GLY A 228 9.74 30.99 11.71
N ASP A 229 10.56 31.48 12.64
CA ASP A 229 11.98 31.72 12.36
C ASP A 229 12.78 30.42 12.41
N ILE A 230 13.85 30.34 11.61
CA ILE A 230 14.84 29.26 11.70
C ILE A 230 15.98 29.67 12.64
N SER A 231 16.23 28.85 13.65
CA SER A 231 17.32 29.01 14.60
C SER A 231 18.35 27.88 14.48
N PRO A 232 19.66 28.17 14.35
CA PRO A 232 20.70 27.15 14.38
C PRO A 232 20.97 26.69 15.82
N VAL A 233 20.91 25.37 16.05
CA VAL A 233 21.19 24.75 17.34
C VAL A 233 22.41 23.85 17.22
N LYS A 234 23.50 24.24 17.90
CA LYS A 234 24.73 23.42 17.97
C LYS A 234 24.50 22.21 18.87
N ARG A 235 24.83 21.03 18.36
CA ARG A 235 24.68 19.73 19.03
C ARG A 235 25.95 18.91 18.82
N LYS A 236 26.09 17.85 19.61
CA LYS A 236 27.17 16.86 19.49
C LYS A 236 26.57 15.47 19.54
N GLY A 237 26.89 14.64 18.56
CA GLY A 237 26.32 13.30 18.49
C GLY A 237 26.60 12.58 17.17
N ARG A 238 26.01 11.39 17.04
CA ARG A 238 25.92 10.68 15.76
C ARG A 238 24.73 11.23 14.99
N TYR A 239 25.01 12.15 14.07
CA TYR A 239 24.01 12.73 13.17
C TYR A 239 23.97 12.00 11.84
N LEU A 240 22.84 12.09 11.16
CA LEU A 240 22.61 11.58 9.82
C LEU A 240 22.60 12.77 8.85
N GLU A 241 23.17 12.58 7.66
CA GLU A 241 23.03 13.55 6.55
C GLU A 241 21.83 13.16 5.71
N ILE A 242 20.87 14.07 5.60
CA ILE A 242 19.63 13.90 4.83
C ILE A 242 19.74 14.78 3.60
N THR A 243 19.63 14.18 2.43
CA THR A 243 19.68 14.90 1.14
C THR A 243 18.28 15.20 0.62
N LYS A 244 18.18 16.25 -0.18
CA LYS A 244 16.95 16.66 -0.84
C LYS A 244 16.34 15.56 -1.72
N ASP A 245 17.17 14.76 -2.41
CA ASP A 245 16.70 13.62 -3.21
C ASP A 245 15.91 12.59 -2.40
N ILE A 246 16.38 12.26 -1.20
CA ILE A 246 15.68 11.33 -0.29
C ILE A 246 14.33 11.92 0.12
N VAL A 247 14.33 13.20 0.52
CA VAL A 247 13.12 13.93 0.94
C VAL A 247 12.09 14.00 -0.18
N ASP A 248 12.54 14.31 -1.40
CA ASP A 248 11.66 14.41 -2.57
C ASP A 248 11.02 13.07 -2.91
N ARG A 249 11.79 11.97 -2.86
CA ARG A 249 11.26 10.61 -3.04
C ARG A 249 10.19 10.24 -2.02
N ILE A 250 10.27 10.77 -0.79
CA ILE A 250 9.29 10.49 0.26
C ILE A 250 8.01 11.30 0.08
N LEU A 251 8.12 12.55 -0.39
CA LEU A 251 6.98 13.46 -0.47
C LEU A 251 6.19 13.41 -1.80
N LEU A 252 6.74 12.73 -2.83
CA LEU A 252 6.01 12.35 -4.05
C LEU A 252 4.85 11.39 -3.71
#